data_AF-A0A950QM29-F1
#
_entry.id   AF-A0A950QM29-F1
#
_cell.length_a   1.000
_cell.length_b   1.000
_cell.length_c   1.000
_cell.angle_alpha   90.00
_cell.angle_beta   90.00
_cell.angle_gamma   90.00
#
_symmetry.space_group_name_H-M   'P 1'
#
loop_
_entity.id
_entity.type
_entity.pdbx_description
1 polymer ?
#
loop_
_entity_poly.entity_id
_entity_poly.type
_entity_poly.pdbx_seq_one_letter_code
_entity_poly.pdbx_strand_id
1 'polypeptide(L)'
;MRLMALAAFAGLLTAAAHADTMVHCSAAWKAKTADASASGTYKAWSAKCLAKGYTVPASAAATSAAPAGATAQCKDGTYSMSKTAQGRCSGHGGVSKAL
;
A
#
# COMPACT_ATOMS: atom_id res chain seq x y z
N MET A 1 27.51 -28.45 32.68
CA MET A 1 26.67 -27.53 33.50
C MET A 1 27.24 -26.13 33.33
N ARG A 2 26.62 -25.14 32.70
CA ARG A 2 25.21 -24.88 32.40
C ARG A 2 25.11 -24.20 31.03
N LEU A 3 24.21 -24.74 30.20
CA LEU A 3 23.57 -24.03 29.11
C LEU A 3 22.78 -22.83 29.67
N MET A 4 22.41 -21.92 28.76
CA MET A 4 21.34 -20.91 28.84
C MET A 4 21.77 -19.46 29.12
N ALA A 5 21.86 -18.67 28.05
CA ALA A 5 21.21 -17.35 27.95
C ALA A 5 21.33 -16.77 26.52
N LEU A 6 20.83 -17.50 25.52
CA LEU A 6 20.44 -16.91 24.23
C LEU A 6 18.94 -16.62 24.31
N ALA A 7 18.56 -15.46 24.84
CA ALA A 7 17.18 -14.98 24.72
C ALA A 7 17.14 -13.46 24.90
N ALA A 8 16.28 -12.83 24.08
CA ALA A 8 15.82 -11.44 24.17
C ALA A 8 16.59 -10.33 23.40
N PHE A 9 16.84 -10.54 22.11
CA PHE A 9 16.86 -9.43 21.13
C PHE A 9 15.86 -9.69 19.98
N ALA A 10 14.71 -10.30 20.27
CA ALA A 10 13.68 -10.63 19.28
C ALA A 10 12.37 -9.84 19.48
N GLY A 11 12.44 -8.63 20.06
CA GLY A 11 11.26 -7.81 20.34
C GLY A 11 11.09 -6.57 19.46
N LEU A 12 12.12 -6.14 18.72
CA LEU A 12 12.11 -4.82 18.06
C LEU A 12 11.69 -4.83 16.59
N LEU A 13 11.63 -5.99 15.92
CA LEU A 13 11.32 -6.05 14.49
C LEU A 13 9.81 -6.04 14.17
N THR A 14 8.94 -6.33 15.14
CA THR A 14 7.49 -6.35 14.89
C THR A 14 6.85 -4.97 14.91
N ALA A 15 7.47 -3.94 15.50
CA ALA A 15 6.89 -2.59 15.57
C ALA A 15 6.84 -1.88 14.20
N ALA A 16 7.85 -2.09 13.35
CA ALA A 16 7.90 -1.49 12.02
C ALA A 16 6.72 -1.97 11.14
N ALA A 17 6.50 -3.29 11.08
CA ALA A 17 5.42 -3.87 10.30
C ALA A 17 4.00 -3.39 10.72
N HIS A 18 3.80 -3.06 12.00
CA HIS A 18 2.52 -2.52 12.46
C HIS A 18 2.35 -1.02 12.12
N ALA A 19 3.44 -0.24 12.13
CA ALA A 19 3.41 1.16 11.70
C ALA A 19 3.12 1.27 10.20
N ASP A 20 3.73 0.41 9.39
CA ASP A 20 3.50 0.34 7.94
C ASP A 20 2.03 0.01 7.63
N THR A 21 1.45 -0.97 8.34
CA THR A 21 0.05 -1.37 8.16
C THR A 21 -0.91 -0.21 8.42
N MET A 22 -0.69 0.56 9.50
CA MET A 22 -1.52 1.73 9.82
C MET A 22 -1.45 2.82 8.74
N VAL A 23 -0.27 3.06 8.17
CA VAL A 23 -0.07 4.02 7.08
C VAL A 23 -0.82 3.57 5.82
N HIS A 24 -0.65 2.31 5.40
CA HIS A 24 -1.35 1.73 4.25
C HIS A 24 -2.86 1.75 4.44
N CYS A 25 -3.34 1.46 5.65
CA CYS A 25 -4.74 1.57 5.97
C CYS A 25 -5.23 3.03 5.83
N SER A 26 -4.62 3.98 6.52
CA SER A 26 -5.08 5.38 6.46
C SER A 26 -5.08 5.97 5.04
N ALA A 27 -4.14 5.55 4.19
CA ALA A 27 -4.06 5.92 2.79
C ALA A 27 -5.23 5.33 1.97
N ALA A 28 -5.57 4.05 2.16
CA ALA A 28 -6.70 3.42 1.47
C ALA A 28 -8.05 4.05 1.84
N TRP A 29 -8.24 4.41 3.12
CA TRP A 29 -9.43 5.15 3.53
C TRP A 29 -9.52 6.53 2.85
N LYS A 30 -8.41 7.30 2.84
CA LYS A 30 -8.35 8.59 2.14
C LYS A 30 -8.61 8.46 0.65
N ALA A 31 -8.11 7.39 0.03
CA ALA A 31 -8.31 7.10 -1.38
C ALA A 31 -9.69 6.53 -1.71
N LYS A 32 -10.56 6.30 -0.70
CA LYS A 32 -11.89 5.68 -0.86
C LYS A 32 -11.84 4.42 -1.72
N THR A 33 -10.90 3.52 -1.42
CA THR A 33 -10.81 2.23 -2.12
C THR A 33 -12.14 1.48 -2.07
N ALA A 34 -12.36 0.53 -2.99
CA ALA A 34 -13.63 -0.18 -3.07
C ALA A 34 -13.99 -0.90 -1.75
N ASP A 35 -12.99 -1.47 -1.06
CA ASP A 35 -13.14 -2.08 0.26
C ASP A 35 -13.43 -1.07 1.38
N ALA A 36 -12.83 0.13 1.31
CA ALA A 36 -13.10 1.25 2.21
C ALA A 36 -14.52 1.77 2.07
N SER A 37 -14.96 1.95 0.83
CA SER A 37 -16.30 2.42 0.49
C SER A 37 -17.38 1.39 0.83
N ALA A 38 -17.10 0.09 0.75
CA ALA A 38 -18.03 -0.98 1.09
C ALA A 38 -18.27 -1.14 2.60
N SER A 39 -17.38 -0.64 3.44
CA SER A 39 -17.41 -0.86 4.89
C SER A 39 -18.30 0.14 5.64
N GLY A 40 -18.82 1.17 4.96
CA GLY A 40 -19.77 2.17 5.47
C GLY A 40 -19.19 3.16 6.48
N THR A 41 -18.38 2.71 7.44
CA THR A 41 -17.75 3.55 8.46
C THR A 41 -16.26 3.26 8.61
N TYR A 42 -15.50 4.29 9.00
CA TYR A 42 -14.07 4.18 9.24
C TYR A 42 -13.73 3.12 10.30
N LYS A 43 -14.57 2.99 11.34
CA LYS A 43 -14.36 2.05 12.43
C LYS A 43 -14.48 0.59 11.97
N ALA A 44 -15.52 0.28 11.20
CA ALA A 44 -15.73 -1.06 10.66
C ALA A 44 -14.64 -1.43 9.64
N TRP A 45 -14.24 -0.46 8.83
CA TRP A 45 -13.19 -0.65 7.83
C TRP A 45 -11.80 -0.84 8.44
N SER A 46 -11.39 0.02 9.37
CA SER A 46 -10.07 -0.05 10.00
C SER A 46 -9.88 -1.34 10.82
N ALA A 47 -10.95 -1.85 11.45
CA ALA A 47 -10.92 -3.16 12.11
C ALA A 47 -10.63 -4.31 11.13
N LYS A 48 -11.18 -4.26 9.91
CA LYS A 48 -10.85 -5.23 8.85
C LYS A 48 -9.44 -5.03 8.32
N CYS A 49 -9.03 -3.77 8.11
CA CYS A 49 -7.74 -3.44 7.54
C CYS A 49 -6.56 -3.85 8.44
N LEU A 50 -6.76 -3.79 9.76
CA LEU A 50 -5.77 -4.18 10.77
C LEU A 50 -5.85 -5.66 11.15
N ALA A 51 -6.74 -6.44 10.54
CA ALA A 51 -6.82 -7.87 10.77
C ALA A 51 -5.56 -8.57 10.23
N LYS A 52 -5.10 -9.60 10.95
CA LYS A 52 -3.94 -10.38 10.54
C LYS A 52 -4.16 -11.01 9.17
N GLY A 53 -3.25 -10.75 8.24
CA GLY A 53 -3.32 -11.27 6.87
C GLY A 53 -4.20 -10.45 5.93
N TYR A 54 -4.72 -9.30 6.38
CA TYR A 54 -5.37 -8.36 5.48
C TYR A 54 -4.33 -7.65 4.62
N THR A 55 -4.51 -7.75 3.30
CA THR A 55 -3.74 -6.97 2.33
C THR A 55 -4.62 -5.83 1.83
N VAL A 56 -4.16 -4.59 2.05
CA VAL A 56 -4.80 -3.41 1.47
C VAL A 56 -4.77 -3.56 -0.05
N PRO A 57 -5.93 -3.65 -0.71
CA PRO A 57 -5.94 -3.72 -2.17
C PRO A 57 -5.35 -2.42 -2.70
N ALA A 58 -4.54 -2.53 -3.75
CA ALA A 58 -4.06 -1.36 -4.46
C ALA A 58 -5.26 -0.49 -4.82
N SER A 59 -5.15 0.81 -4.54
CA SER A 59 -6.25 1.73 -4.79
C SER A 59 -6.65 1.59 -6.24
N ALA A 60 -7.95 1.38 -6.49
CA ALA A 60 -8.50 1.28 -7.84
C ALA A 60 -8.48 2.67 -8.51
N ALA A 61 -7.29 3.24 -8.72
CA ALA A 61 -7.08 4.28 -9.71
C ALA A 61 -7.23 3.71 -11.14
N ALA A 62 -7.39 2.39 -11.27
CA ALA A 62 -7.67 1.67 -12.49
C ALA A 62 -9.17 1.66 -12.82
N THR A 63 -9.67 2.77 -13.37
CA THR A 63 -10.76 2.80 -14.38
C THR A 63 -11.10 4.21 -14.84
N SER A 64 -10.52 5.25 -14.24
CA SER A 64 -10.52 6.56 -14.89
C SER A 64 -9.62 6.46 -16.12
N ALA A 65 -10.14 6.77 -17.30
CA ALA A 65 -9.34 6.87 -18.51
C ALA A 65 -8.04 7.63 -18.20
N ALA A 66 -6.92 7.16 -18.75
CA ALA A 66 -5.64 7.80 -18.52
C ALA A 66 -5.76 9.30 -18.79
N PRO A 67 -5.37 10.17 -17.83
CA PRO A 67 -5.47 11.61 -18.04
C PRO A 67 -4.64 12.00 -19.26
N ALA A 68 -5.11 12.98 -20.02
CA ALA A 68 -4.44 13.41 -21.24
C ALA A 68 -2.97 13.78 -20.94
N GLY A 69 -2.03 13.15 -21.65
CA GLY A 69 -0.59 13.33 -21.43
C GLY A 69 0.05 12.30 -20.48
N ALA A 70 -0.70 11.32 -19.98
CA ALA A 70 -0.13 10.17 -19.28
C ALA A 70 0.76 9.34 -20.19
N THR A 71 1.97 9.02 -19.72
CA THR A 71 2.95 8.21 -20.46
C THR A 71 3.12 6.82 -19.85
N ALA A 72 2.58 6.58 -18.65
CA ALA A 72 2.48 5.25 -18.05
C ALA A 72 1.43 5.18 -16.93
N GLN A 73 0.98 3.97 -16.64
CA GLN A 73 0.30 3.58 -15.42
C GLN A 73 1.28 2.82 -14.51
N CYS A 74 1.38 3.22 -13.25
CA CYS A 74 2.19 2.58 -12.22
C CYS A 74 1.47 1.40 -11.56
N LYS A 75 2.20 0.55 -10.83
CA LYS A 75 1.62 -0.65 -10.17
C LYS A 75 0.65 -0.34 -9.05
N ASP A 76 0.77 0.84 -8.43
CA ASP A 76 -0.19 1.32 -7.44
C ASP A 76 -1.45 1.95 -8.06
N GLY A 77 -1.57 1.91 -9.40
CA GLY A 77 -2.70 2.43 -10.16
C GLY A 77 -2.58 3.91 -10.55
N THR A 78 -1.59 4.65 -10.04
CA THR A 78 -1.37 6.05 -10.41
C THR A 78 -0.84 6.20 -11.85
N TYR A 79 -0.99 7.38 -12.44
CA TYR A 79 -0.47 7.67 -13.77
C TYR A 79 0.80 8.53 -13.70
N SER A 80 1.83 8.15 -14.45
CA SER A 80 3.04 8.95 -14.62
C SER A 80 2.96 9.78 -15.88
N MET A 81 3.27 11.07 -15.78
CA MET A 81 3.40 12.00 -16.91
C MET A 81 4.88 12.15 -17.33
N SER A 82 5.79 11.36 -16.75
CA SER A 82 7.22 11.51 -17.00
C SER A 82 7.55 11.20 -18.46
N LYS A 83 8.24 12.12 -19.13
CA LYS A 83 8.71 11.92 -20.51
C LYS A 83 9.85 10.90 -20.59
N THR A 84 10.63 10.76 -19.52
CA THR A 84 11.75 9.82 -19.42
C THR A 84 11.33 8.48 -18.82
N ALA A 85 12.00 7.40 -19.25
CA ALA A 85 11.79 6.05 -18.72
C ALA A 85 12.57 5.82 -17.41
N GLN A 86 13.71 6.48 -17.24
CA GLN A 86 14.54 6.36 -16.05
C GLN A 86 13.78 6.82 -14.79
N GLY A 87 13.69 5.96 -13.79
CA GLY A 87 13.06 6.28 -12.52
C GLY A 87 11.53 6.40 -12.58
N ARG A 88 10.90 6.06 -13.71
CA ARG A 88 9.44 6.11 -13.86
C ARG A 88 8.76 5.15 -12.89
N CYS A 89 7.77 5.65 -12.15
CA CYS A 89 7.03 4.87 -11.15
C CYS A 89 7.88 4.25 -10.03
N SER A 90 9.10 4.74 -9.76
CA SER A 90 10.00 4.13 -8.75
C SER A 90 9.38 4.10 -7.35
N GLY A 91 8.75 5.20 -6.92
CA GLY A 91 8.03 5.26 -5.65
C GLY A 91 6.65 4.58 -5.67
N HIS A 92 6.22 4.11 -6.84
CA HIS A 92 4.90 3.55 -7.11
C HIS A 92 4.98 2.05 -7.49
N GLY A 93 6.07 1.38 -7.10
CA GLY A 93 6.28 -0.06 -7.34
C GLY A 93 6.65 -0.43 -8.78
N GLY A 94 6.99 0.56 -9.61
CA GLY A 94 7.35 0.38 -11.01
C GLY A 94 6.16 0.56 -11.97
N VAL A 95 6.47 0.47 -13.26
CA VAL A 95 5.49 0.63 -14.34
C VAL A 95 4.65 -0.65 -14.46
N SER A 96 3.33 -0.48 -14.49
CA SER A 96 2.37 -1.55 -14.79
C SER A 96 2.12 -1.62 -16.30
N LYS A 97 1.87 -0.47 -16.94
CA LYS A 97 1.59 -0.37 -18.38
C LYS A 97 2.14 0.95 -18.92
N ALA A 98 2.83 0.92 -20.05
CA ALA A 98 3.17 2.13 -20.81
C ALA A 98 1.94 2.62 -21.58
N LEU A 99 1.77 3.94 -21.68
CA LEU A 99 0.66 4.61 -22.36
C LEU A 99 1.18 5.47 -23.51
#